data_AF-A0A0G1SQC2-F1
#
_entry.id   AF-A0A0G1SQC2-F1
#
_cell.length_a   1.000
_cell.length_b   1.000
_cell.length_c   1.000
_cell.angle_alpha   90.00
_cell.angle_beta   90.00
_cell.angle_gamma   90.00
#
_symmetry.space_group_name_H-M   'P 1'
#
loop_
_entity.id
_entity.type
_entity.pdbx_description
1 polymer ?
#
loop_
_entity_poly.entity_id
_entity_poly.type
_entity_poly.pdbx_seq_one_letter_code
_entity_poly.pdbx_strand_id
1 'polypeptide(L)'
;MDFISDGVFGRFDLSRTLGKIVLITNETGKFWNGKSLKNFFISLGPPRILWHSKPAVNTGHNEFGREFGIIAPNNYTTAVAPGLLGDWYLNFGLWGIAMGLMIHGVFLGFLVGFLYRHRWSVYWVAACGTLVPNILIAGEGWVGASMAGVIKLIIVFCVLFFASRTGVQWVMNRRLANRSIHF
;
A
#
# COMPACT_ATOMS: atom_id res chain seq x y z
N MET A 1 -27.51 20.54 -6.99
CA MET A 1 -26.08 20.85 -7.06
C MET A 1 -25.40 19.75 -7.85
N ASP A 2 -24.53 20.12 -8.77
CA ASP A 2 -24.44 19.54 -10.12
C ASP A 2 -23.69 18.21 -10.23
N PHE A 3 -24.45 17.16 -10.55
CA PHE A 3 -23.99 15.77 -10.67
C PHE A 3 -22.99 15.51 -11.82
N ILE A 4 -22.80 16.47 -12.73
CA ILE A 4 -22.06 16.26 -14.01
C ILE A 4 -20.62 16.78 -13.97
N SER A 5 -20.30 17.83 -13.20
CA SER A 5 -18.91 18.24 -12.95
C SER A 5 -18.21 17.40 -11.86
N ASP A 6 -18.98 16.66 -11.07
CA ASP A 6 -18.55 15.93 -9.87
C ASP A 6 -18.03 14.50 -10.14
N GLY A 7 -18.17 13.99 -11.35
CA GLY A 7 -17.94 12.57 -11.65
C GLY A 7 -16.48 12.12 -11.61
N VAL A 8 -15.51 12.94 -12.01
CA VAL A 8 -14.08 12.56 -12.06
C VAL A 8 -13.30 13.27 -10.95
N PHE A 9 -13.44 14.59 -10.82
CA PHE A 9 -12.71 15.37 -9.81
C PHE A 9 -13.19 15.08 -8.37
N GLY A 10 -14.47 14.79 -8.17
CA GLY A 10 -15.00 14.43 -6.85
C GLY A 10 -14.45 13.11 -6.28
N ARG A 11 -13.87 12.24 -7.12
CA ARG A 11 -13.27 10.95 -6.72
C ARG A 11 -11.82 11.08 -6.27
N PHE A 12 -11.12 12.10 -6.77
CA PHE A 12 -9.77 12.45 -6.32
C PHE A 12 -9.81 13.42 -5.13
N ASP A 13 -10.96 14.02 -4.85
CA ASP A 13 -11.16 14.85 -3.67
C ASP A 13 -11.32 13.98 -2.41
N LEU A 14 -10.16 13.58 -1.86
CA LEU A 14 -10.06 12.84 -0.60
C LEU A 14 -10.67 13.60 0.58
N SER A 15 -10.73 14.94 0.52
CA SER A 15 -11.33 15.75 1.58
C SER A 15 -12.85 15.58 1.62
N ARG A 16 -13.51 15.59 0.45
CA ARG A 16 -14.94 15.29 0.33
C ARG A 16 -15.26 13.86 0.73
N THR A 17 -14.43 12.90 0.27
CA THR A 17 -14.60 11.48 0.62
C THR A 17 -14.49 11.27 2.12
N LEU A 18 -13.47 11.83 2.76
CA LEU A 18 -13.30 11.79 4.21
C LEU A 18 -14.48 12.46 4.94
N GLY A 19 -14.94 13.62 4.47
CA GLY A 19 -16.10 14.31 5.05
C GLY A 19 -17.36 13.44 5.06
N LYS A 20 -17.66 12.77 3.94
CA LYS A 20 -18.79 11.83 3.87
C LYS A 20 -18.62 10.62 4.77
N ILE A 21 -17.41 10.05 4.87
CA ILE A 21 -17.11 8.97 5.81
C ILE A 21 -17.41 9.42 7.24
N VAL A 22 -16.88 10.57 7.65
CA VAL A 22 -17.05 11.11 9.01
C VAL A 22 -18.53 11.35 9.33
N LEU A 23 -19.27 11.98 8.42
CA LEU A 23 -20.69 12.25 8.60
C LEU A 23 -21.49 10.95 8.77
N ILE A 24 -21.40 10.04 7.80
CA ILE A 24 -22.22 8.83 7.76
C ILE A 24 -21.83 7.85 8.88
N THR A 25 -20.53 7.70 9.17
CA THR A 25 -20.08 6.80 10.24
C THR A 25 -20.50 7.32 11.62
N ASN A 26 -20.50 8.63 11.86
CA ASN A 26 -20.98 9.19 13.13
C ASN A 26 -22.51 9.11 13.25
N GLU A 27 -23.26 9.36 12.18
CA GLU A 27 -24.72 9.25 12.17
C GLU A 27 -25.19 7.81 12.40
N THR A 28 -24.52 6.85 11.79
CA THR A 28 -24.90 5.43 11.88
C THR A 28 -24.28 4.71 13.09
N GLY A 29 -23.20 5.24 13.65
CA GLY A 29 -22.38 4.58 14.67
C GLY A 29 -21.67 3.31 14.19
N LYS A 30 -21.65 3.05 12.88
CA LYS A 30 -21.14 1.79 12.30
C LYS A 30 -19.71 1.93 11.81
N PHE A 31 -18.77 1.42 12.61
CA PHE A 31 -17.38 1.25 12.21
C PHE A 31 -17.14 -0.11 11.54
N TRP A 32 -16.17 -0.16 10.64
CA TRP A 32 -15.78 -1.39 9.94
C TRP A 32 -14.86 -2.29 10.77
N ASN A 33 -14.33 -1.80 11.90
CA ASN A 33 -13.63 -2.59 12.92
C ASN A 33 -12.55 -3.53 12.35
N GLY A 34 -11.74 -3.04 11.40
CA GLY A 34 -10.66 -3.77 10.76
C GLY A 34 -11.06 -4.58 9.51
N LYS A 35 -12.31 -4.50 9.03
CA LYS A 35 -12.78 -5.24 7.85
C LYS A 35 -11.89 -5.00 6.63
N SER A 36 -11.57 -3.74 6.32
CA SER A 36 -10.69 -3.42 5.19
C SER A 36 -9.23 -3.76 5.47
N LEU A 37 -8.78 -3.73 6.73
CA LEU A 37 -7.40 -4.10 7.09
C LEU A 37 -7.13 -5.60 6.91
N LYS A 38 -8.15 -6.47 6.97
CA LYS A 38 -8.00 -7.90 6.63
C LYS A 38 -7.46 -8.11 5.21
N ASN A 39 -7.73 -7.18 4.30
CA ASN A 39 -7.20 -7.22 2.94
C ASN A 39 -5.68 -7.14 2.89
N PHE A 40 -5.02 -6.61 3.93
CA PHE A 40 -3.58 -6.65 4.07
C PHE A 40 -3.05 -8.09 4.05
N PHE A 41 -3.56 -8.94 4.94
CA PHE A 41 -3.11 -10.32 5.08
C PHE A 41 -3.45 -11.15 3.85
N ILE A 42 -4.64 -10.94 3.28
CA ILE A 42 -5.04 -11.59 2.03
C ILE A 42 -4.08 -11.16 0.91
N SER A 43 -3.84 -9.86 0.75
CA SER A 43 -2.96 -9.33 -0.29
C SER A 43 -1.53 -9.85 -0.14
N LEU A 44 -0.99 -9.84 1.08
CA LEU A 44 0.37 -10.28 1.39
C LEU A 44 0.58 -11.78 1.20
N GLY A 45 -0.48 -12.59 1.34
CA GLY A 45 -0.43 -14.04 1.17
C GLY A 45 0.05 -14.51 -0.21
N PRO A 46 0.25 -15.82 -0.39
CA PRO A 46 0.86 -16.42 -1.59
C PRO A 46 0.22 -15.97 -2.91
N PRO A 47 0.95 -16.04 -4.03
CA PRO A 47 0.38 -15.83 -5.36
C PRO A 47 -0.76 -16.82 -5.64
N ARG A 48 -1.69 -16.45 -6.53
CA ARG A 48 -2.89 -17.25 -6.84
C ARG A 48 -2.60 -18.66 -7.36
N ILE A 49 -1.40 -18.87 -7.93
CA ILE A 49 -0.92 -20.18 -8.37
C ILE A 49 -0.78 -21.16 -7.19
N LEU A 50 -0.37 -20.66 -6.01
CA LEU A 50 -0.23 -21.47 -4.80
C LEU A 50 -1.52 -21.46 -3.95
N TRP A 51 -2.28 -20.36 -3.98
CA TRP A 51 -3.55 -20.22 -3.27
C TRP A 51 -4.69 -19.96 -4.26
N HIS A 52 -5.22 -21.05 -4.85
CA HIS A 52 -6.27 -20.99 -5.85
C HIS A 52 -7.57 -20.34 -5.32
N SER A 53 -7.94 -20.63 -4.07
CA SER A 53 -9.12 -20.08 -3.39
C SER A 53 -8.91 -18.68 -2.77
N LYS A 54 -7.85 -17.96 -3.16
CA LYS A 54 -7.51 -16.65 -2.59
C LYS A 54 -8.65 -15.64 -2.80
N PRO A 55 -9.22 -15.07 -1.72
CA PRO A 55 -10.30 -14.09 -1.83
C PRO A 55 -9.93 -12.90 -2.71
N ALA A 56 -10.93 -12.34 -3.41
CA ALA A 56 -10.74 -11.12 -4.19
C ALA A 56 -10.65 -9.91 -3.26
N VAL A 57 -9.56 -9.16 -3.37
CA VAL A 57 -9.26 -8.00 -2.51
C VAL A 57 -10.06 -6.75 -2.91
N ASN A 58 -10.51 -6.66 -4.17
CA ASN A 58 -11.32 -5.53 -4.69
C ASN A 58 -12.82 -5.63 -4.35
N THR A 59 -13.24 -6.65 -3.61
CA THR A 59 -14.65 -6.88 -3.30
C THR A 59 -15.10 -5.88 -2.24
N GLY A 60 -15.67 -4.76 -2.66
CA GLY A 60 -16.22 -3.73 -1.76
C GLY A 60 -15.94 -2.28 -2.15
N HIS A 61 -15.08 -1.99 -3.14
CA HIS A 61 -14.72 -0.60 -3.47
C HIS A 61 -15.89 0.19 -4.09
N ASN A 62 -16.64 -0.48 -4.96
CA ASN A 62 -17.83 0.08 -5.58
C ASN A 62 -19.04 0.04 -4.62
N GLU A 63 -19.10 -0.92 -3.70
CA GLU A 63 -20.12 -0.94 -2.64
C GLU A 63 -19.92 0.21 -1.65
N PHE A 64 -18.68 0.41 -1.18
CA PHE A 64 -18.29 1.55 -0.35
C PHE A 64 -18.71 2.87 -0.97
N GLY A 65 -18.35 3.10 -2.23
CA GLY A 65 -18.68 4.37 -2.88
C GLY A 65 -20.19 4.62 -2.95
N ARG A 66 -21.03 3.58 -3.08
CA ARG A 66 -22.49 3.72 -3.07
C ARG A 66 -23.04 3.90 -1.66
N GLU A 67 -22.54 3.12 -0.71
CA GLU A 67 -22.93 3.19 0.71
C GLU A 67 -22.72 4.60 1.27
N PHE A 68 -21.60 5.24 0.91
CA PHE A 68 -21.28 6.60 1.33
C PHE A 68 -21.80 7.68 0.36
N GLY A 69 -22.60 7.31 -0.64
CA GLY A 69 -23.19 8.24 -1.61
C GLY A 69 -22.18 9.04 -2.41
N ILE A 70 -20.96 8.52 -2.61
CA ILE A 70 -19.88 9.13 -3.40
C ILE A 70 -20.10 8.85 -4.90
N ILE A 71 -20.68 7.69 -5.21
CA ILE A 71 -21.09 7.29 -6.57
C ILE A 71 -22.59 7.01 -6.60
N ALA A 72 -23.17 7.16 -7.80
CA ALA A 72 -24.59 6.94 -8.02
C ALA A 72 -25.01 5.52 -7.60
N PRO A 73 -26.20 5.33 -6.98
CA PRO A 73 -26.66 4.02 -6.53
C PRO A 73 -26.76 2.96 -7.63
N ASN A 74 -26.98 3.39 -8.88
CA ASN A 74 -27.09 2.53 -10.06
C ASN A 74 -25.75 2.35 -10.81
N ASN A 75 -24.65 2.90 -10.30
CA ASN A 75 -23.32 2.75 -10.89
C ASN A 75 -22.57 1.56 -10.27
N TYR A 76 -22.40 0.50 -11.05
CA TYR A 76 -21.70 -0.73 -10.66
C TYR A 76 -20.31 -0.88 -11.28
N THR A 77 -19.90 0.05 -12.12
CA THR A 77 -18.63 -0.02 -12.87
C THR A 77 -17.53 0.81 -12.24
N THR A 78 -17.89 1.77 -11.39
CA THR A 78 -16.94 2.72 -10.79
C THR A 78 -16.56 2.33 -9.37
N ALA A 79 -15.26 2.29 -9.07
CA ALA A 79 -14.75 2.11 -7.72
C ALA A 79 -14.20 3.43 -7.16
N VAL A 80 -14.35 3.61 -5.85
CA VAL A 80 -13.73 4.71 -5.09
C VAL A 80 -13.02 4.10 -3.88
N ALA A 81 -11.91 4.70 -3.47
CA ALA A 81 -11.18 4.32 -2.27
C ALA A 81 -11.36 5.39 -1.18
N PRO A 82 -11.39 5.00 0.10
CA PRO A 82 -11.51 5.93 1.22
C PRO A 82 -10.23 6.76 1.46
N GLY A 83 -9.09 6.36 0.87
CA GLY A 83 -7.78 6.92 1.14
C GLY A 83 -7.26 6.60 2.54
N LEU A 84 -6.02 7.00 2.83
CA LEU A 84 -5.33 6.68 4.09
C LEU A 84 -6.15 7.09 5.33
N LEU A 85 -6.52 8.36 5.41
CA LEU A 85 -7.25 8.91 6.55
C LEU A 85 -8.66 8.33 6.65
N GLY A 86 -9.36 8.20 5.52
CA GLY A 86 -10.71 7.67 5.48
C GLY A 86 -10.77 6.21 5.89
N ASP A 87 -9.82 5.38 5.47
CA ASP A 87 -9.79 3.96 5.82
C ASP A 87 -9.54 3.77 7.33
N TRP A 88 -8.58 4.51 7.90
CA TRP A 88 -8.31 4.47 9.33
C TRP A 88 -9.49 4.97 10.17
N TYR A 89 -10.15 6.04 9.73
CA TYR A 89 -11.36 6.53 10.39
C TYR A 89 -12.53 5.55 10.29
N LEU A 90 -12.75 4.98 9.11
CA LEU A 90 -13.82 4.02 8.88
C LEU A 90 -13.69 2.78 9.77
N ASN A 91 -12.46 2.38 10.10
CA ASN A 91 -12.23 1.23 10.98
C ASN A 91 -12.30 1.56 12.47
N PHE A 92 -11.74 2.70 12.93
CA PHE A 92 -11.59 2.98 14.36
C PHE A 92 -11.79 4.45 14.76
N GLY A 93 -12.41 5.26 13.90
CA GLY A 93 -12.66 6.68 14.13
C GLY A 93 -11.39 7.52 14.28
N LEU A 94 -11.44 8.56 15.11
CA LEU A 94 -10.31 9.46 15.36
C LEU A 94 -9.09 8.73 15.94
N TRP A 95 -9.31 7.76 16.82
CA TRP A 95 -8.25 6.90 17.34
C TRP A 95 -7.54 6.13 16.22
N GLY A 96 -8.32 5.63 15.25
CA GLY A 96 -7.78 5.01 14.05
C GLY A 96 -6.86 5.92 13.27
N ILE A 97 -7.26 7.17 13.04
CA ILE A 97 -6.41 8.16 12.34
C ILE A 97 -5.09 8.37 13.10
N ALA A 98 -5.16 8.64 14.41
CA ALA A 98 -3.98 8.90 15.23
C ALA A 98 -3.00 7.71 15.21
N MET A 99 -3.50 6.49 15.42
CA MET A 99 -2.71 5.27 15.37
C MET A 99 -2.17 5.01 13.95
N GLY A 100 -3.01 5.18 12.94
CA GLY A 100 -2.66 4.96 11.55
C GLY A 100 -1.54 5.87 11.08
N LEU A 101 -1.63 7.17 11.37
CA LEU A 101 -0.59 8.14 11.06
C LEU A 101 0.70 7.87 11.83
N MET A 102 0.61 7.47 13.11
CA MET A 102 1.79 7.08 13.89
C MET A 102 2.50 5.89 13.25
N ILE A 103 1.76 4.82 12.91
CA ILE A 103 2.30 3.62 12.26
C ILE A 103 2.94 3.97 10.91
N HIS A 104 2.26 4.77 10.09
CA HIS A 104 2.78 5.19 8.79
C HIS A 104 4.03 6.08 8.95
N GLY A 105 4.04 6.99 9.92
CA GLY A 105 5.19 7.85 10.21
C GLY A 105 6.42 7.05 10.64
N VAL A 106 6.25 6.09 11.56
CA VAL A 106 7.34 5.19 11.99
C VAL A 106 7.85 4.37 10.80
N PHE A 107 6.95 3.82 10.00
CA PHE A 107 7.30 3.05 8.81
C PHE A 107 8.10 3.90 7.79
N LEU A 108 7.64 5.11 7.48
CA LEU A 108 8.31 6.02 6.57
C LEU A 108 9.67 6.47 7.13
N GLY A 109 9.75 6.80 8.42
CA GLY A 109 11.00 7.18 9.08
C GLY A 109 12.03 6.06 9.01
N PHE A 110 11.62 4.83 9.27
CA PHE A 110 12.47 3.65 9.10
C PHE A 110 12.93 3.49 7.65
N LEU A 111 12.01 3.56 6.69
CA LEU A 111 12.32 3.37 5.27
C LEU A 111 13.28 4.44 4.75
N VAL A 112 13.00 5.71 5.02
CA VAL A 112 13.86 6.84 4.61
C VAL A 112 15.24 6.72 5.28
N GLY A 113 15.29 6.41 6.58
CA GLY A 113 16.55 6.22 7.29
C GLY A 113 17.38 5.04 6.77
N PHE A 114 16.72 3.97 6.32
CA PHE A 114 17.37 2.83 5.67
C PHE A 114 17.92 3.20 4.29
N LEU A 115 17.10 3.85 3.46
CA LEU A 115 17.48 4.29 2.12
C LEU A 115 18.62 5.30 2.17
N TYR A 116 18.56 6.30 3.05
CA TYR A 116 19.59 7.32 3.18
C TYR A 116 20.98 6.74 3.50
N ARG A 117 21.03 5.71 4.36
CA ARG A 117 22.28 4.98 4.67
C ARG A 117 22.91 4.29 3.45
N HIS A 118 22.11 3.97 2.44
CA HIS A 118 22.55 3.25 1.24
C HIS A 118 22.51 4.13 -0.02
N ARG A 119 22.47 5.46 0.12
CA ARG A 119 22.21 6.44 -0.96
C ARG A 119 23.13 6.37 -2.18
N TRP A 120 24.31 5.76 -2.04
CA TRP A 120 25.29 5.60 -3.11
C TRP A 120 25.17 4.26 -3.86
N SER A 121 24.18 3.44 -3.51
CA SER A 121 23.96 2.14 -4.12
C SER A 121 22.95 2.21 -5.26
N VAL A 122 23.12 1.39 -6.29
CA VAL A 122 22.12 1.21 -7.36
C VAL A 122 20.75 0.79 -6.81
N TYR A 123 20.72 0.08 -5.67
CA TYR A 123 19.50 -0.29 -4.97
C TYR A 123 18.73 0.91 -4.45
N TRP A 124 19.41 1.99 -4.09
CA TRP A 124 18.76 3.22 -3.65
C TRP A 124 17.99 3.89 -4.78
N VAL A 125 18.61 4.01 -5.96
CA VAL A 125 17.95 4.60 -7.14
C VAL A 125 16.73 3.77 -7.54
N ALA A 126 16.88 2.44 -7.58
CA ALA A 126 15.77 1.53 -7.89
C ALA A 126 14.64 1.60 -6.84
N ALA A 127 14.99 1.65 -5.55
CA ALA A 127 14.03 1.78 -4.47
C ALA A 127 13.31 3.14 -4.51
N CYS A 128 14.01 4.25 -4.74
CA CYS A 128 13.39 5.56 -4.90
C CYS A 128 12.46 5.62 -6.12
N GLY A 129 12.85 5.02 -7.25
CA GLY A 129 12.02 4.98 -8.45
C GLY A 129 10.76 4.12 -8.34
N THR A 130 10.71 3.18 -7.39
CA THR A 130 9.60 2.21 -7.27
C THR A 130 8.82 2.33 -5.97
N LEU A 131 9.47 2.39 -4.81
CA LEU A 131 8.80 2.43 -3.51
C LEU A 131 8.15 3.79 -3.25
N VAL A 132 8.83 4.90 -3.56
CA VAL A 132 8.31 6.24 -3.24
C VAL A 132 7.00 6.53 -4.00
N PRO A 133 6.88 6.33 -5.32
CA PRO A 133 5.61 6.51 -6.01
C PRO A 133 4.51 5.57 -5.50
N ASN A 134 4.85 4.30 -5.19
CA ASN A 134 3.88 3.36 -4.64
C ASN A 134 3.35 3.79 -3.28
N ILE A 135 4.18 4.40 -2.43
CA ILE A 135 3.77 4.95 -1.13
C ILE A 135 2.86 6.17 -1.30
N LEU A 136 3.15 7.05 -2.26
CA LEU A 136 2.31 8.20 -2.54
C LEU A 136 0.93 7.76 -3.05
N ILE A 137 0.91 6.85 -4.03
CA ILE A 137 -0.33 6.27 -4.58
C ILE A 137 -1.08 5.45 -3.51
N ALA A 138 -0.35 4.77 -2.62
CA ALA A 138 -0.95 4.03 -1.52
C ALA A 138 -1.82 4.91 -0.62
N GLY A 139 -1.47 6.19 -0.48
CA GLY A 139 -2.23 7.17 0.30
C GLY A 139 -3.63 7.46 -0.25
N GLU A 140 -3.83 7.27 -1.56
CA GLU A 140 -5.11 7.46 -2.25
C GLU A 140 -5.96 6.18 -2.26
N GLY A 141 -5.36 5.04 -1.93
CA GLY A 141 -5.98 3.72 -2.02
C GLY A 141 -6.55 3.18 -0.71
N TRP A 142 -6.76 1.87 -0.69
CA TRP A 142 -7.11 1.11 0.50
C TRP A 142 -5.84 0.74 1.26
N VAL A 143 -5.76 1.10 2.54
CA VAL A 143 -4.52 1.00 3.33
C VAL A 143 -4.01 -0.43 3.37
N GLY A 144 -4.91 -1.39 3.62
CA GLY A 144 -4.53 -2.80 3.72
C GLY A 144 -3.88 -3.33 2.44
N ALA A 145 -4.52 -3.13 1.29
CA ALA A 145 -4.02 -3.64 0.01
C ALA A 145 -2.73 -2.92 -0.42
N SER A 146 -2.69 -1.60 -0.28
CA SER A 146 -1.55 -0.80 -0.70
C SER A 146 -0.30 -1.08 0.15
N MET A 147 -0.45 -1.17 1.47
CA MET A 147 0.67 -1.50 2.37
C MET A 147 1.22 -2.90 2.10
N ALA A 148 0.37 -3.88 1.79
CA ALA A 148 0.83 -5.20 1.40
C ALA A 148 1.67 -5.17 0.11
N GLY A 149 1.31 -4.31 -0.85
CA GLY A 149 2.10 -4.07 -2.07
C GLY A 149 3.50 -3.51 -1.76
N VAL A 150 3.56 -2.47 -0.92
CA VAL A 150 4.83 -1.86 -0.49
C VAL A 150 5.73 -2.88 0.22
N ILE A 151 5.16 -3.68 1.14
CA ILE A 151 5.92 -4.72 1.84
C ILE A 151 6.47 -5.77 0.89
N LYS A 152 5.70 -6.20 -0.12
CA LYS A 152 6.20 -7.13 -1.15
C LYS A 152 7.39 -6.55 -1.90
N LEU A 153 7.33 -5.28 -2.29
CA LEU A 153 8.44 -4.62 -2.95
C LEU A 153 9.67 -4.58 -2.04
N ILE A 154 9.50 -4.27 -0.75
CA ILE A 154 10.59 -4.31 0.23
C ILE A 154 11.19 -5.72 0.32
N ILE A 155 10.37 -6.77 0.39
CA ILE A 155 10.86 -8.16 0.40
C ILE A 155 11.66 -8.48 -0.86
N VAL A 156 11.18 -8.09 -2.03
CA VAL A 156 11.91 -8.28 -3.31
C VAL A 156 13.25 -7.55 -3.27
N PHE A 157 13.29 -6.29 -2.84
CA PHE A 157 14.54 -5.55 -2.71
C PHE A 157 15.51 -6.18 -1.71
N CYS A 158 15.02 -6.67 -0.57
CA CYS A 158 15.84 -7.40 0.40
C CYS A 158 16.44 -8.65 -0.23
N VAL A 159 15.63 -9.47 -0.92
CA VAL A 159 16.12 -10.69 -1.61
C VAL A 159 17.18 -10.35 -2.65
N LEU A 160 16.93 -9.36 -3.51
CA LEU A 160 17.88 -8.92 -4.53
C LEU A 160 19.18 -8.40 -3.90
N PHE A 161 19.07 -7.61 -2.83
CA PHE A 161 20.22 -7.08 -2.11
C PHE A 161 21.09 -8.21 -1.54
N PHE A 162 20.50 -9.20 -0.87
CA PHE A 162 21.24 -10.34 -0.33
C PHE A 162 21.83 -11.24 -1.43
N ALA A 163 21.06 -11.55 -2.48
CA ALA A 163 21.53 -12.35 -3.61
C ALA A 163 22.70 -11.71 -4.34
N SER A 164 22.71 -10.37 -4.47
CA SER A 164 23.82 -9.66 -5.09
C SER A 164 25.11 -9.75 -4.28
N ARG A 165 25.03 -9.71 -2.94
CA ARG A 165 26.21 -9.80 -2.08
C ARG A 165 26.83 -11.19 -2.14
N THR A 166 26.04 -12.25 -2.15
CA THR A 166 26.54 -13.63 -2.28
C THR A 166 27.13 -13.87 -3.68
N GLY A 167 26.50 -13.33 -4.73
CA GLY A 167 27.02 -13.41 -6.10
C GLY A 167 28.39 -12.75 -6.27
N VAL A 168 28.58 -11.54 -5.72
CA VAL A 168 29.88 -10.84 -5.76
C VAL A 168 30.96 -11.63 -5.02
N GLN A 169 30.65 -12.14 -3.82
CA GLN A 169 31.58 -12.95 -3.03
C GLN A 169 31.99 -14.24 -3.76
N TRP A 170 31.05 -14.91 -4.40
CA TRP A 170 31.31 -16.13 -5.17
C TRP A 170 32.24 -15.87 -6.37
N VAL A 171 32.02 -14.79 -7.13
CA VAL A 171 32.88 -14.40 -8.26
C VAL A 171 34.30 -14.07 -7.79
N MET A 172 34.43 -13.33 -6.68
CA MET A 172 35.73 -13.01 -6.10
C MET A 172 36.49 -14.27 -5.68
N ASN A 173 35.82 -15.20 -4.99
CA ASN A 173 36.43 -16.47 -4.56
C ASN A 173 36.88 -17.33 -5.75
N ARG A 174 36.12 -17.40 -6.85
CA ARG A 174 36.55 -18.09 -8.08
C ARG A 174 37.78 -17.46 -8.73
N ARG A 175 37.86 -16.12 -8.77
CA ARG A 175 39.02 -15.42 -9.33
C ARG A 175 40.29 -15.66 -8.52
N LEU A 176 40.17 -15.73 -7.19
CA LEU A 176 41.28 -16.08 -6.31
C LEU A 176 41.73 -17.54 -6.50
N ALA A 177 40.78 -18.47 -6.58
CA ALA A 177 41.08 -19.90 -6.81
C ALA A 177 41.75 -20.18 -8.17
N ASN A 178 41.39 -19.45 -9.23
CA ASN A 178 42.06 -19.60 -10.53
C ASN A 178 43.49 -19.01 -10.55
N ARG A 179 43.79 -18.01 -9.70
CA ARG A 179 45.14 -17.43 -9.64
C ARG A 179 46.15 -18.30 -8.88
N SER A 180 45.69 -19.14 -7.94
CA SER A 180 46.55 -20.06 -7.19
C SER A 180 46.97 -21.33 -7.95
N ILE A 181 46.41 -21.58 -9.14
CA ILE A 181 46.74 -22.75 -9.98
C ILE A 181 47.88 -22.43 -10.98
N HIS A 182 48.27 -21.15 -11.10
CA HIS A 182 49.31 -20.67 -12.02
C HIS A 182 50.62 -20.27 -11.31
N PHE A 183 50.86 -20.76 -10.10
CA PHE A 183 52.14 -20.62 -9.37
C PHE A 183 52.75 -22.00 -9.09
#